data_AF-A0A2E1Q6C8-F1
#
_entry.id   AF-A0A2E1Q6C8-F1
#
_cell.length_a   1.000
_cell.length_b   1.000
_cell.length_c   1.000
_cell.angle_alpha   90.00
_cell.angle_beta   90.00
_cell.angle_gamma   90.00
#
_symmetry.space_group_name_H-M   'P 1'
#
loop_
_entity.id
_entity.type
_entity.pdbx_description
1 polymer ?
#
loop_
_entity_poly.entity_id
_entity_poly.type
_entity_poly.pdbx_seq_one_letter_code
_entity_poly.pdbx_strand_id
1 'polypeptide(L)'
;MFLTRLLPFLIGFGFSMGLSATLWAQEDPSTSYDGKEISRRYGSIYDTFTAGKWLNLESLQKLIQETNSNSIEKLLESLRKKDPQLMEQYVLAFRSRSLQESRPMAPRTLLVANDGKFILAYNGHPKDSGYNSLEIMAYQENTEKFELREMTFDEVENPQLSAANPSKCLKCHQSPNRGDVDPRPNWEPYSIWPGFYGGMAGREASERLAKMDARFRSEDQVLVRDAKEESENLNKFLSEVKPKHPRYKSLGDFHFLNTTNLTEILAALNTHRIQRLMENTKVFKDYKWPLFSAIKCANIALPKDVAEAHIENTQEIRTRRIEVTKDLFEGRKEFADLELKYVSASYMTNDLTFSLIFEPLGVSTADWSMDFRTEGGRFAFSERFGTPFLARQSFYYEARKRWPEMEGYTCDQLEQKALETTYDLNQIQRKLTGEELRNKVLSRCLGCHSSSETSWSLAPQITFDQKDLLLKDLKDLKLTPKSFYKKVVHNTGAHATVKDQMPPGQSLSNSEREALLGHLKQLLDL
;
A
#
# COMPACT_ATOMS: atom_id res chain seq x y z
N MET A 1 74.59 -5.35 33.58
CA MET A 1 74.41 -3.89 33.81
C MET A 1 74.48 -3.20 32.46
N PHE A 2 73.63 -2.19 32.27
CA PHE A 2 73.05 -1.68 31.01
C PHE A 2 73.98 -1.36 29.82
N LEU A 3 73.48 -1.72 28.62
CA LEU A 3 73.60 -1.12 27.26
C LEU A 3 75.02 -0.88 26.67
N THR A 4 75.36 -1.07 25.38
CA THR A 4 74.66 -1.05 24.09
C THR A 4 75.64 -1.58 23.02
N ARG A 5 75.22 -2.35 22.00
CA ARG A 5 76.04 -2.63 20.81
C ARG A 5 75.17 -2.86 19.54
N LEU A 6 75.53 -2.08 18.51
CA LEU A 6 75.69 -2.44 17.08
C LEU A 6 74.46 -2.76 16.18
N LEU A 7 74.26 -1.88 15.18
CA LEU A 7 73.79 -2.18 13.80
C LEU A 7 74.79 -3.11 13.05
N PRO A 8 74.56 -3.63 11.81
CA PRO A 8 73.46 -3.41 10.83
C PRO A 8 72.94 -4.70 10.13
N PHE A 9 71.92 -4.62 9.26
CA PHE A 9 71.81 -5.48 8.05
C PHE A 9 70.90 -4.88 6.95
N LEU A 10 71.37 -5.02 5.71
CA LEU A 10 70.81 -4.62 4.41
C LEU A 10 69.60 -5.46 3.99
N ILE A 11 68.77 -4.94 3.07
CA ILE A 11 68.39 -5.55 1.77
C ILE A 11 67.40 -4.62 1.05
N GLY A 12 67.68 -4.32 -0.23
CA GLY A 12 66.83 -3.54 -1.11
C GLY A 12 65.76 -4.38 -1.81
N PHE A 13 64.74 -3.71 -2.33
CA PHE A 13 63.80 -4.29 -3.29
C PHE A 13 63.45 -3.28 -4.36
N GLY A 14 63.71 -3.67 -5.61
CA GLY A 14 63.37 -2.94 -6.82
C GLY A 14 61.88 -3.09 -7.15
N PHE A 15 61.33 -2.00 -7.69
CA PHE A 15 60.00 -1.93 -8.27
C PHE A 15 59.98 -2.66 -9.62
N SER A 16 59.19 -3.73 -9.72
CA SER A 16 58.83 -4.39 -10.97
C SER A 16 57.41 -4.00 -11.35
N MET A 17 57.25 -3.47 -12.57
CA MET A 17 55.97 -3.35 -13.26
C MET A 17 55.46 -4.76 -13.61
N GLY A 18 54.22 -5.07 -13.20
CA GLY A 18 53.49 -6.24 -13.65
C GLY A 18 52.01 -5.94 -13.68
N LEU A 19 51.46 -5.84 -14.89
CA LEU A 19 50.03 -5.76 -15.15
C LEU A 19 49.28 -6.87 -14.41
N SER A 20 48.20 -6.52 -13.72
CA SER A 20 47.10 -7.44 -13.43
C SER A 20 45.80 -6.70 -13.73
N ALA A 21 45.31 -6.94 -14.94
CA ALA A 21 43.93 -6.70 -15.32
C ALA A 21 43.08 -7.81 -14.72
N THR A 22 42.44 -7.54 -13.57
CA THR A 22 41.29 -8.30 -13.06
C THR A 22 40.67 -7.51 -11.91
N LEU A 23 39.68 -6.70 -12.23
CA LEU A 23 38.67 -6.16 -11.31
C LEU A 23 37.48 -5.78 -12.20
N TRP A 24 36.27 -5.85 -11.65
CA TRP A 24 34.96 -5.83 -12.33
C TRP A 24 34.45 -7.20 -12.81
N ALA A 25 34.41 -8.17 -11.88
CA ALA A 25 33.28 -9.09 -11.86
C ALA A 25 32.06 -8.31 -11.34
N GLN A 26 30.98 -8.32 -12.11
CA GLN A 26 29.68 -7.77 -11.75
C GLN A 26 29.20 -8.43 -10.45
N GLU A 27 29.09 -7.66 -9.37
CA GLU A 27 28.34 -8.09 -8.20
C GLU A 27 26.85 -8.11 -8.54
N ASP A 28 26.23 -9.29 -8.45
CA ASP A 28 24.80 -9.46 -8.56
C ASP A 28 24.09 -8.67 -7.44
N PRO A 29 23.24 -7.67 -7.75
CA PRO A 29 22.46 -6.92 -6.77
C PRO A 29 21.59 -7.80 -5.85
N SER A 30 21.35 -9.06 -6.21
CA SER A 30 20.60 -10.02 -5.38
C SER A 30 21.39 -10.51 -4.15
N THR A 31 22.73 -10.37 -4.14
CA THR A 31 23.60 -10.97 -3.10
C THR A 31 24.14 -9.98 -2.07
N SER A 32 24.09 -8.67 -2.31
CA SER A 32 24.73 -7.67 -1.42
C SER A 32 23.81 -7.02 -0.37
N TYR A 33 22.50 -7.26 -0.43
CA TYR A 33 21.59 -6.91 0.67
C TYR A 33 21.60 -8.04 1.70
N ASP A 34 22.59 -8.01 2.62
CA ASP A 34 22.68 -8.97 3.72
C ASP A 34 21.35 -8.95 4.51
N GLY A 35 20.59 -10.05 4.45
CA GLY A 35 19.35 -10.22 5.21
C GLY A 35 19.53 -9.99 6.72
N LYS A 36 20.76 -10.01 7.23
CA LYS A 36 21.09 -9.60 8.61
C LYS A 36 20.89 -8.11 8.86
N GLU A 37 21.13 -7.21 7.89
CA GLU A 37 20.92 -5.77 8.09
C GLU A 37 19.43 -5.42 8.10
N ILE A 38 18.65 -6.04 7.21
CA ILE A 38 17.17 -5.96 7.25
C ILE A 38 16.66 -6.59 8.54
N SER A 39 17.09 -7.80 8.89
CA SER A 39 16.68 -8.44 10.16
C SER A 39 17.15 -7.65 11.38
N ARG A 40 18.26 -6.91 11.31
CA ARG A 40 18.72 -6.06 12.41
C ARG A 40 17.88 -4.79 12.49
N ARG A 41 17.56 -4.16 11.37
CA ARG A 41 16.74 -2.93 11.31
C ARG A 41 15.28 -3.21 11.65
N TYR A 42 14.70 -4.27 11.09
CA TYR A 42 13.31 -4.67 11.30
C TYR A 42 13.14 -5.54 12.55
N GLY A 43 14.01 -6.53 12.78
CA GLY A 43 13.94 -7.36 13.99
C GLY A 43 14.14 -6.54 15.27
N SER A 44 14.99 -5.49 15.27
CA SER A 44 15.06 -4.60 16.44
C SER A 44 13.79 -3.76 16.63
N ILE A 45 13.13 -3.34 15.55
CA ILE A 45 11.86 -2.60 15.62
C ILE A 45 10.77 -3.50 16.21
N TYR A 46 10.71 -4.78 15.84
CA TYR A 46 9.67 -5.70 16.29
C TYR A 46 9.93 -6.32 17.69
N ASP A 47 11.20 -6.56 18.08
CA ASP A 47 11.50 -7.31 19.31
C ASP A 47 11.76 -6.46 20.56
N THR A 48 11.99 -5.14 20.44
CA THR A 48 12.50 -4.35 21.59
C THR A 48 11.49 -3.49 22.33
N PHE A 49 10.22 -3.45 21.90
CA PHE A 49 9.23 -2.53 22.47
C PHE A 49 8.06 -3.26 23.12
N THR A 50 7.84 -3.02 24.43
CA THR A 50 6.77 -3.63 25.23
C THR A 50 5.60 -2.69 25.55
N ALA A 51 5.77 -1.36 25.40
CA ALA A 51 4.68 -0.41 25.68
C ALA A 51 3.44 -0.71 24.82
N GLY A 52 2.26 -0.56 25.41
CA GLY A 52 1.00 -0.82 24.76
C GLY A 52 0.69 -2.29 24.48
N LYS A 53 1.59 -3.27 24.74
CA LYS A 53 1.27 -4.70 24.52
C LYS A 53 0.08 -5.20 25.34
N TRP A 54 -0.18 -4.56 26.48
CA TRP A 54 -1.35 -4.85 27.31
C TRP A 54 -2.64 -4.25 26.74
N LEU A 55 -2.53 -3.26 25.85
CA LEU A 55 -3.65 -2.45 25.39
C LEU A 55 -4.42 -3.17 24.28
N ASN A 56 -5.60 -3.63 24.66
CA ASN A 56 -6.66 -4.14 23.81
C ASN A 56 -8.02 -3.58 24.28
N LEU A 57 -9.10 -3.91 23.57
CA LEU A 57 -10.43 -3.40 23.88
C LEU A 57 -10.91 -3.74 25.31
N GLU A 58 -10.71 -4.97 25.75
CA GLU A 58 -11.10 -5.43 27.10
C GLU A 58 -10.32 -4.67 28.18
N SER A 59 -9.00 -4.57 28.03
CA SER A 59 -8.14 -3.86 28.96
C SER A 59 -8.42 -2.36 29.02
N LEU A 60 -8.85 -1.76 27.90
CA LEU A 60 -9.28 -0.36 27.82
C LEU A 60 -10.58 -0.15 28.58
N GLN A 61 -11.59 -1.01 28.34
CA GLN A 61 -12.86 -0.94 29.07
C GLN A 61 -12.65 -1.14 30.58
N LYS A 62 -11.81 -2.09 30.96
CA LYS A 62 -11.43 -2.31 32.35
C LYS A 62 -10.76 -1.07 32.96
N LEU A 63 -9.81 -0.45 32.25
CA LEU A 63 -9.17 0.79 32.71
C LEU A 63 -10.19 1.91 32.90
N ILE A 64 -11.13 2.08 31.97
CA ILE A 64 -12.20 3.08 32.05
C ILE A 64 -13.05 2.86 33.31
N GLN A 65 -13.45 1.63 33.57
CA GLN A 65 -14.24 1.26 34.76
C GLN A 65 -13.47 1.51 36.06
N GLU A 66 -12.22 1.02 36.15
CA GLU A 66 -11.36 1.15 37.33
C GLU A 66 -11.05 2.60 37.69
N THR A 67 -10.93 3.47 36.68
CA THR A 67 -10.59 4.89 36.86
C THR A 67 -11.79 5.82 36.81
N ASN A 68 -12.99 5.27 36.56
CA ASN A 68 -14.21 6.01 36.29
C ASN A 68 -13.98 7.11 35.21
N SER A 69 -13.30 6.76 34.12
CA SER A 69 -12.95 7.70 33.05
C SER A 69 -14.16 8.02 32.17
N ASN A 70 -14.91 9.06 32.54
CA ASN A 70 -16.10 9.54 31.81
C ASN A 70 -15.79 10.68 30.80
N SER A 71 -14.52 10.97 30.55
CA SER A 71 -14.07 11.88 29.48
C SER A 71 -12.77 11.38 28.84
N ILE A 72 -12.50 11.85 27.61
CA ILE A 72 -11.26 11.55 26.90
C ILE A 72 -10.05 12.06 27.68
N GLU A 73 -10.12 13.26 28.25
CA GLU A 73 -9.05 13.85 29.05
C GLU A 73 -8.69 12.98 30.26
N LYS A 74 -9.70 12.47 30.96
CA LYS A 74 -9.51 11.61 32.13
C LYS A 74 -8.94 10.25 31.73
N LEU A 75 -9.40 9.70 30.61
CA LEU A 75 -8.84 8.46 30.06
C LEU A 75 -7.38 8.64 29.64
N LEU A 76 -7.01 9.73 28.97
CA LEU A 76 -5.64 10.00 28.56
C LEU A 76 -4.70 10.13 29.76
N GLU A 77 -5.15 10.77 30.85
CA GLU A 77 -4.40 10.82 32.11
C GLU A 77 -4.21 9.42 32.71
N SER A 78 -5.26 8.59 32.70
CA SER A 78 -5.22 7.21 33.18
C SER A 78 -4.27 6.33 32.35
N LEU A 79 -4.32 6.46 31.02
CA LEU A 79 -3.41 5.78 30.11
C LEU A 79 -1.97 6.21 30.37
N ARG A 80 -1.70 7.51 30.53
CA ARG A 80 -0.35 8.02 30.81
C ARG A 80 0.20 7.48 32.12
N LYS A 81 -0.62 7.42 33.17
CA LYS A 81 -0.22 6.86 34.47
C LYS A 81 0.09 5.37 34.38
N LYS A 82 -0.69 4.63 33.60
CA LYS A 82 -0.54 3.19 33.44
C LYS A 82 0.64 2.82 32.54
N ASP A 83 0.83 3.57 31.47
CA ASP A 83 1.86 3.32 30.46
C ASP A 83 2.34 4.65 29.84
N PRO A 84 3.31 5.32 30.48
CA PRO A 84 3.85 6.57 29.95
C PRO A 84 4.46 6.42 28.55
N GLN A 85 5.03 5.27 28.22
CA GLN A 85 5.70 5.02 26.94
C GLN A 85 4.70 4.99 25.78
N LEU A 86 3.44 4.58 26.02
CA LEU A 86 2.36 4.69 25.01
C LEU A 86 2.16 6.13 24.54
N MET A 87 2.42 7.12 25.41
CA MET A 87 2.24 8.54 25.08
C MET A 87 3.35 9.10 24.18
N GLU A 88 4.45 8.36 23.99
CA GLU A 88 5.51 8.69 23.04
C GLU A 88 5.20 8.18 21.62
N GLN A 89 4.24 7.25 21.50
CA GLN A 89 3.90 6.56 20.25
C GLN A 89 2.65 7.16 19.63
N TYR A 90 2.82 8.35 19.07
CA TYR A 90 1.71 9.05 18.43
C TYR A 90 2.09 9.74 17.14
N VAL A 91 1.08 9.91 16.30
CA VAL A 91 1.12 10.73 15.09
C VAL A 91 0.02 11.79 15.14
N LEU A 92 0.26 12.91 14.46
CA LEU A 92 -0.61 14.07 14.49
C LEU A 92 -1.07 14.43 13.08
N ALA A 93 -2.38 14.40 12.85
CA ALA A 93 -3.01 14.84 11.61
C ALA A 93 -3.57 16.26 11.77
N PHE A 94 -2.91 17.27 11.21
CA PHE A 94 -3.39 18.65 11.19
C PHE A 94 -4.50 18.93 10.17
N ARG A 95 -4.69 18.01 9.20
CA ARG A 95 -5.78 18.04 8.22
C ARG A 95 -6.26 16.62 7.95
N SER A 96 -7.08 16.10 8.85
CA SER A 96 -7.64 14.75 8.74
C SER A 96 -8.80 14.71 7.74
N ARG A 97 -8.90 13.59 7.01
CA ARG A 97 -10.06 13.25 6.16
C ARG A 97 -10.96 12.20 6.82
N SER A 98 -10.81 12.00 8.13
CA SER A 98 -11.66 11.09 8.91
C SER A 98 -12.99 11.73 9.26
N LEU A 99 -13.83 10.98 9.96
CA LEU A 99 -15.04 11.49 10.62
C LEU A 99 -14.71 12.50 11.73
N GLN A 100 -13.55 12.34 12.36
CA GLN A 100 -12.95 13.34 13.26
C GLN A 100 -12.22 14.44 12.47
N GLU A 101 -12.75 15.66 12.58
CA GLU A 101 -12.11 16.87 12.06
C GLU A 101 -10.77 17.16 12.77
N SER A 102 -9.92 17.95 12.11
CA SER A 102 -8.68 18.44 12.73
C SER A 102 -8.20 19.76 12.16
N ARG A 103 -7.33 20.43 12.92
CA ARG A 103 -6.76 21.75 12.59
C ARG A 103 -5.27 21.78 12.94
N PRO A 104 -4.47 22.72 12.38
CA PRO A 104 -3.07 22.88 12.75
C PRO A 104 -2.81 23.01 14.27
N MET A 105 -3.60 23.82 14.96
CA MET A 105 -3.48 24.02 16.42
C MET A 105 -4.33 23.06 17.26
N ALA A 106 -5.10 22.18 16.61
CA ALA A 106 -5.88 21.14 17.27
C ALA A 106 -5.85 19.87 16.41
N PRO A 107 -4.66 19.27 16.23
CA PRO A 107 -4.50 18.13 15.35
C PRO A 107 -5.26 16.91 15.89
N ARG A 108 -5.67 16.03 15.00
CA ARG A 108 -6.15 14.71 15.40
C ARG A 108 -4.93 13.86 15.77
N THR A 109 -4.94 13.31 16.98
CA THR A 109 -3.90 12.43 17.47
C THR A 109 -4.29 10.99 17.22
N LEU A 110 -3.36 10.17 16.75
CA LEU A 110 -3.47 8.72 16.78
C LEU A 110 -2.41 8.20 17.76
N LEU A 111 -2.85 7.64 18.88
CA LEU A 111 -2.02 6.88 19.82
C LEU A 111 -1.94 5.44 19.33
N VAL A 112 -0.73 4.89 19.27
CA VAL A 112 -0.43 3.60 18.64
C VAL A 112 0.25 2.72 19.67
N ALA A 113 -0.30 1.55 19.96
CA ALA A 113 0.42 0.53 20.71
C ALA A 113 1.69 0.11 19.94
N ASN A 114 2.78 -0.29 20.60
CA ASN A 114 4.05 -0.55 19.89
C ASN A 114 3.98 -1.66 18.84
N ASP A 115 3.04 -2.59 18.97
CA ASP A 115 2.81 -3.64 17.97
C ASP A 115 1.81 -3.23 16.87
N GLY A 116 1.31 -1.99 16.92
CA GLY A 116 0.31 -1.42 16.03
C GLY A 116 -1.03 -2.13 16.01
N LYS A 117 -1.24 -3.12 16.88
CA LYS A 117 -2.48 -3.89 16.94
C LYS A 117 -3.61 -3.13 17.61
N PHE A 118 -3.32 -1.99 18.24
CA PHE A 118 -4.33 -1.15 18.84
C PHE A 118 -4.00 0.32 18.62
N ILE A 119 -4.93 1.03 17.99
CA ILE A 119 -4.83 2.46 17.70
C ILE A 119 -6.05 3.17 18.28
N LEU A 120 -5.81 4.26 18.99
CA LEU A 120 -6.83 5.18 19.49
C LEU A 120 -6.68 6.52 18.81
N ALA A 121 -7.77 7.10 18.32
CA ALA A 121 -7.74 8.42 17.71
C ALA A 121 -8.76 9.40 18.30
N TYR A 122 -8.32 10.65 18.48
CA TYR A 122 -9.11 11.75 19.04
C TYR A 122 -8.64 13.10 18.48
N ASN A 123 -9.49 14.11 18.49
CA ASN A 123 -9.10 15.49 18.16
C ASN A 123 -9.11 16.39 19.40
N GLY A 124 -8.74 17.67 19.26
CA GLY A 124 -8.55 18.58 20.40
C GLY A 124 -9.53 19.73 20.50
N HIS A 125 -10.24 20.09 19.44
CA HIS A 125 -11.07 21.29 19.47
C HIS A 125 -12.52 20.96 19.84
N PRO A 126 -13.14 21.62 20.85
CA PRO A 126 -14.55 21.39 21.24
C PRO A 126 -15.61 21.67 20.17
N LYS A 127 -15.19 22.20 19.01
CA LYS A 127 -16.09 22.54 17.88
C LYS A 127 -15.89 21.58 16.70
N ASP A 128 -14.92 20.68 16.79
CA ASP A 128 -14.64 19.71 15.74
C ASP A 128 -15.59 18.52 15.88
N SER A 129 -16.03 17.97 14.76
CA SER A 129 -16.79 16.73 14.74
C SER A 129 -16.04 15.61 15.47
N GLY A 130 -16.76 14.82 16.27
CA GLY A 130 -16.15 13.72 17.03
C GLY A 130 -15.29 14.15 18.23
N TYR A 131 -15.43 15.40 18.71
CA TYR A 131 -14.74 15.85 19.92
C TYR A 131 -14.96 14.94 21.12
N ASN A 132 -16.17 14.41 21.29
CA ASN A 132 -16.49 13.52 22.41
C ASN A 132 -16.44 12.03 22.04
N SER A 133 -15.75 11.66 20.96
CA SER A 133 -15.58 10.26 20.59
C SER A 133 -14.13 9.86 20.39
N LEU A 134 -13.85 8.57 20.61
CA LEU A 134 -12.62 7.89 20.22
C LEU A 134 -12.92 6.98 19.03
N GLU A 135 -12.12 7.08 17.98
CA GLU A 135 -12.06 6.05 16.96
C GLU A 135 -11.02 5.00 17.39
N ILE A 136 -11.35 3.72 17.26
CA ILE A 136 -10.50 2.60 17.68
C ILE A 136 -10.31 1.68 16.48
N MET A 137 -9.06 1.32 16.20
CA MET A 137 -8.71 0.24 15.28
C MET A 137 -7.91 -0.81 16.05
N ALA A 138 -8.42 -2.04 16.05
CA ALA A 138 -7.77 -3.18 16.69
C ALA A 138 -7.46 -4.26 15.65
N TYR A 139 -6.33 -4.94 15.77
CA TYR A 139 -5.98 -6.11 14.98
C TYR A 139 -6.17 -7.38 15.81
N GLN A 140 -7.06 -8.26 15.34
CA GLN A 140 -7.43 -9.49 16.01
C GLN A 140 -6.56 -10.65 15.52
N GLU A 141 -5.48 -10.94 16.26
CA GLU A 141 -4.47 -11.94 15.86
C GLU A 141 -5.07 -13.30 15.48
N ASN A 142 -6.02 -13.80 16.28
CA ASN A 142 -6.65 -15.11 16.07
C ASN A 142 -7.40 -15.22 14.73
N THR A 143 -7.84 -14.08 14.17
CA THR A 143 -8.62 -14.03 12.93
C THR A 143 -7.90 -13.33 11.79
N GLU A 144 -6.76 -12.70 12.07
CA GLU A 144 -5.99 -11.86 11.15
C GLU A 144 -6.90 -10.81 10.46
N LYS A 145 -7.75 -10.15 11.26
CA LYS A 145 -8.71 -9.14 10.84
C LYS A 145 -8.52 -7.86 11.63
N PHE A 146 -8.75 -6.74 10.97
CA PHE A 146 -8.95 -5.48 11.67
C PHE A 146 -10.39 -5.41 12.18
N GLU A 147 -10.57 -4.72 13.30
CA GLU A 147 -11.85 -4.42 13.92
C GLU A 147 -11.89 -2.93 14.22
N LEU A 148 -12.96 -2.27 13.78
CA LEU A 148 -13.17 -0.85 14.01
C LEU A 148 -14.25 -0.66 15.07
N ARG A 149 -13.99 0.21 16.03
CA ARG A 149 -14.98 0.62 17.04
C ARG A 149 -14.98 2.13 17.19
N GLU A 150 -16.07 2.65 17.72
CA GLU A 150 -16.13 4.01 18.25
C GLU A 150 -16.55 3.95 19.71
N MET A 151 -15.97 4.81 20.53
CA MET A 151 -16.38 5.00 21.91
C MET A 151 -16.80 6.45 22.12
N THR A 152 -18.03 6.69 22.55
CA THR A 152 -18.56 8.04 22.79
C THR A 152 -18.63 8.33 24.29
N PHE A 153 -18.27 9.56 24.67
CA PHE A 153 -18.28 10.07 26.03
C PHE A 153 -19.39 11.13 26.14
N ASP A 154 -20.38 10.92 27.00
CA ASP A 154 -21.53 11.83 27.17
C ASP A 154 -21.51 12.59 28.51
N GLU A 155 -20.36 12.61 29.19
CA GLU A 155 -20.06 13.22 30.51
C GLU A 155 -20.86 12.66 31.70
N VAL A 156 -22.06 12.11 31.47
CA VAL A 156 -23.02 11.69 32.48
C VAL A 156 -22.96 10.18 32.74
N GLU A 157 -22.68 9.37 31.72
CA GLU A 157 -22.70 7.91 31.81
C GLU A 157 -21.32 7.28 31.54
N ASN A 158 -21.26 5.94 31.66
CA ASN A 158 -20.09 5.19 31.22
C ASN A 158 -19.95 5.34 29.69
N PRO A 159 -18.71 5.47 29.17
CA PRO A 159 -18.48 5.60 27.74
C PRO A 159 -19.15 4.47 26.94
N GLN A 160 -19.88 4.86 25.89
CA GLN A 160 -20.66 3.93 25.07
C GLN A 160 -19.81 3.41 23.92
N LEU A 161 -19.58 2.10 23.89
CA LEU A 161 -18.83 1.43 22.83
C LEU A 161 -19.78 0.95 21.72
N SER A 162 -19.45 1.26 20.46
CA SER A 162 -20.21 0.81 19.31
C SER A 162 -20.14 -0.71 19.09
N ALA A 163 -21.07 -1.24 18.28
CA ALA A 163 -20.89 -2.54 17.64
C ALA A 163 -19.60 -2.57 16.78
N ALA A 164 -19.11 -3.77 16.46
CA ALA A 164 -17.94 -3.96 15.62
C ALA A 164 -18.21 -3.45 14.22
N ASN A 165 -17.21 -2.80 13.63
CA ASN A 165 -17.21 -2.38 12.22
C ASN A 165 -18.44 -1.54 11.85
N PRO A 166 -18.69 -0.42 12.55
CA PRO A 166 -19.85 0.42 12.26
C PRO A 166 -19.81 0.90 10.80
N SER A 167 -20.99 0.96 10.16
CA SER A 167 -21.11 1.22 8.72
C SER A 167 -20.41 2.51 8.27
N LYS A 168 -20.43 3.55 9.12
CA LYS A 168 -19.72 4.81 8.87
C LYS A 168 -18.20 4.66 8.71
N CYS A 169 -17.58 3.73 9.42
CA CYS A 169 -16.15 3.45 9.30
C CYS A 169 -15.86 2.59 8.07
N LEU A 170 -16.73 1.63 7.76
CA LEU A 170 -16.59 0.75 6.60
C LEU A 170 -16.67 1.49 5.25
N LYS A 171 -17.33 2.66 5.20
CA LYS A 171 -17.34 3.52 4.00
C LYS A 171 -15.94 3.84 3.47
N CYS A 172 -14.98 4.01 4.37
CA CYS A 172 -13.60 4.26 4.01
C CYS A 172 -12.77 2.97 4.11
N HIS A 173 -12.92 2.22 5.20
CA HIS A 173 -12.02 1.11 5.55
C HIS A 173 -12.34 -0.21 4.85
N GLN A 174 -13.31 -0.23 3.95
CA GLN A 174 -13.65 -1.42 3.17
C GLN A 174 -14.03 -1.02 1.75
N SER A 175 -13.64 -1.86 0.79
CA SER A 175 -14.18 -1.85 -0.56
C SER A 175 -15.72 -1.84 -0.60
N PRO A 176 -16.37 -0.92 -1.34
CA PRO A 176 -17.82 -1.02 -1.58
C PRO A 176 -18.23 -2.32 -2.29
N ASN A 177 -17.32 -2.94 -3.05
CA ASN A 177 -17.60 -4.15 -3.82
C ASN A 177 -17.41 -5.45 -3.01
N ARG A 178 -17.12 -5.35 -1.72
CA ARG A 178 -16.83 -6.51 -0.87
C ARG A 178 -18.07 -6.92 -0.07
N GLY A 179 -18.49 -8.18 -0.25
CA GLY A 179 -19.67 -8.73 0.44
C GLY A 179 -19.42 -9.11 1.90
N ASP A 180 -18.18 -9.50 2.25
CA ASP A 180 -17.79 -9.85 3.62
C ASP A 180 -17.17 -8.65 4.36
N VAL A 181 -17.41 -8.56 5.67
CA VAL A 181 -16.79 -7.52 6.52
C VAL A 181 -15.35 -7.91 6.82
N ASP A 182 -14.42 -7.14 6.25
CA ASP A 182 -12.98 -7.33 6.39
C ASP A 182 -12.27 -5.98 6.22
N PRO A 183 -12.33 -5.09 7.22
CA PRO A 183 -11.76 -3.76 7.09
C PRO A 183 -10.24 -3.82 6.99
N ARG A 184 -9.65 -2.74 6.49
CA ARG A 184 -8.21 -2.53 6.36
C ARG A 184 -7.80 -1.16 6.90
N PRO A 185 -6.52 -0.97 7.29
CA PRO A 185 -5.99 0.36 7.49
C PRO A 185 -6.06 1.14 6.18
N ASN A 186 -6.44 2.41 6.27
CA ASN A 186 -6.32 3.35 5.17
C ASN A 186 -5.13 4.24 5.45
N TRP A 187 -3.98 3.81 4.96
CA TRP A 187 -2.69 4.36 5.30
C TRP A 187 -1.79 4.40 4.05
N GLU A 188 -1.59 5.60 3.51
CA GLU A 188 -0.64 5.93 2.43
C GLU A 188 0.84 5.65 2.81
N PRO A 189 1.79 5.67 1.85
CA PRO A 189 3.22 5.58 2.15
C PRO A 189 3.75 6.83 2.86
N TYR A 190 4.60 6.63 3.87
CA TYR A 190 5.13 7.67 4.77
C TYR A 190 5.68 8.94 4.08
N SER A 191 6.34 8.82 2.93
CA SER A 191 7.10 9.89 2.28
C SER A 191 6.30 11.10 1.79
N ILE A 192 4.97 11.05 1.86
CA ILE A 192 4.08 11.99 1.17
C ILE A 192 2.81 12.34 1.94
N TRP A 193 2.69 12.02 3.24
CA TRP A 193 1.41 12.11 3.96
C TRP A 193 0.84 13.52 4.06
N PRO A 194 -0.14 13.90 3.22
CA PRO A 194 -0.67 15.25 3.26
C PRO A 194 -1.51 15.41 4.52
N GLY A 195 -1.26 16.48 5.28
CA GLY A 195 -2.07 16.77 6.47
C GLY A 195 -1.60 16.08 7.74
N PHE A 196 -0.42 15.45 7.77
CA PHE A 196 0.20 14.92 8.97
C PHE A 196 1.51 15.65 9.27
N TYR A 197 1.74 15.97 10.54
CA TYR A 197 3.03 16.45 10.97
C TYR A 197 4.08 15.35 10.82
N GLY A 198 5.21 15.70 10.22
CA GLY A 198 6.29 14.80 9.85
C GLY A 198 6.05 13.94 8.62
N GLY A 199 4.93 14.11 7.91
CA GLY A 199 4.62 13.35 6.69
C GLY A 199 5.54 13.67 5.50
N MET A 200 6.22 14.82 5.51
CA MET A 200 7.12 15.24 4.43
C MET A 200 8.52 15.55 4.93
N ALA A 201 9.06 14.74 5.85
CA ALA A 201 10.39 14.93 6.44
C ALA A 201 11.45 15.20 5.35
N GLY A 202 11.70 16.49 5.11
CA GLY A 202 12.36 17.05 3.95
C GLY A 202 11.52 18.11 3.24
N ARG A 203 11.55 19.37 3.72
CA ARG A 203 11.16 20.55 2.91
C ARG A 203 11.89 20.55 1.56
N GLU A 204 13.14 20.10 1.56
CA GLU A 204 13.94 19.88 0.36
C GLU A 204 13.41 18.73 -0.49
N ALA A 205 12.95 17.63 0.10
CA ALA A 205 12.40 16.49 -0.64
C ALA A 205 11.08 16.85 -1.30
N SER A 206 10.19 17.59 -0.64
CA SER A 206 8.90 18.02 -1.20
C SER A 206 9.06 19.10 -2.28
N GLU A 207 9.91 20.11 -2.07
CA GLU A 207 10.22 21.10 -3.12
C GLU A 207 10.94 20.47 -4.31
N ARG A 208 11.80 19.47 -4.06
CA ARG A 208 12.49 18.72 -5.12
C ARG A 208 11.53 17.78 -5.85
N LEU A 209 10.67 17.03 -5.14
CA LEU A 209 9.63 16.19 -5.72
C LEU A 209 8.65 17.02 -6.55
N ALA A 210 8.23 18.19 -6.06
CA ALA A 210 7.35 19.09 -6.81
C ALA A 210 7.99 19.66 -8.09
N LYS A 211 9.32 19.83 -8.10
CA LYS A 211 10.07 20.27 -9.28
C LYS A 211 10.42 19.15 -10.25
N MET A 212 10.53 17.92 -9.74
CA MET A 212 11.03 16.75 -10.48
C MET A 212 9.88 15.88 -11.01
N ASP A 213 8.75 15.80 -10.31
CA ASP A 213 7.65 14.94 -10.71
C ASP A 213 6.75 15.66 -11.72
N ALA A 214 6.81 15.24 -12.99
CA ALA A 214 5.96 15.77 -14.06
C ALA A 214 4.45 15.60 -13.79
N ARG A 215 4.06 14.78 -12.79
CA ARG A 215 2.67 14.63 -12.35
C ARG A 215 2.21 15.78 -11.45
N PHE A 216 3.13 16.59 -10.90
CA PHE A 216 2.82 17.71 -10.03
C PHE A 216 2.14 18.83 -10.83
N ARG A 217 0.91 19.17 -10.46
CA ARG A 217 0.10 20.22 -11.10
C ARG A 217 0.00 21.44 -10.19
N SER A 218 -0.50 22.55 -10.74
CA SER A 218 -0.74 23.78 -9.97
C SER A 218 -1.64 23.57 -8.75
N GLU A 219 -2.60 22.64 -8.82
CA GLU A 219 -3.50 22.27 -7.73
C GLU A 219 -2.75 21.69 -6.51
N ASP A 220 -1.58 21.11 -6.75
CA ASP A 220 -0.76 20.45 -5.73
C ASP A 220 0.14 21.41 -4.97
N GLN A 221 0.18 22.68 -5.38
CA GLN A 221 0.85 23.73 -4.62
C GLN A 221 0.35 23.80 -3.17
N VAL A 222 -0.86 23.30 -2.89
CA VAL A 222 -1.35 23.09 -1.53
C VAL A 222 -0.36 22.26 -0.71
N LEU A 223 0.21 21.19 -1.24
CA LEU A 223 1.16 20.34 -0.51
C LEU A 223 2.48 21.02 -0.23
N VAL A 224 3.00 21.80 -1.18
CA VAL A 224 4.23 22.58 -1.00
C VAL A 224 4.00 23.71 0.01
N ARG A 225 2.85 24.39 -0.06
CA ARG A 225 2.46 25.39 0.93
C ARG A 225 2.32 24.77 2.31
N ASP A 226 1.61 23.64 2.39
CA ASP A 226 1.42 22.91 3.63
C ASP A 226 2.78 22.50 4.20
N ALA A 227 3.73 22.01 3.41
CA ALA A 227 5.10 21.68 3.86
C ALA A 227 5.77 22.82 4.61
N LYS A 228 5.65 24.03 4.06
CA LYS A 228 6.27 25.24 4.60
C LYS A 228 5.58 25.64 5.91
N GLU A 229 4.26 25.66 5.91
CA GLU A 229 3.45 26.01 7.07
C GLU A 229 3.49 24.92 8.15
N GLU A 230 3.73 23.67 7.78
CA GLU A 230 3.73 22.50 8.66
C GLU A 230 4.75 22.64 9.77
N SER A 231 6.00 23.01 9.45
CA SER A 231 7.05 23.16 10.46
C SER A 231 6.76 24.30 11.43
N GLU A 232 6.28 25.44 10.92
CA GLU A 232 5.90 26.60 11.74
C GLU A 232 4.72 26.26 12.65
N ASN A 233 3.68 25.63 12.10
CA ASN A 233 2.51 25.19 12.85
C ASN A 233 2.84 24.11 13.87
N LEU A 234 3.71 23.16 13.53
CA LEU A 234 4.16 22.12 14.48
C LEU A 234 4.92 22.76 15.64
N ASN A 235 5.88 23.64 15.36
CA ASN A 235 6.65 24.32 16.41
C ASN A 235 5.74 25.14 17.33
N LYS A 236 4.76 25.86 16.76
CA LYS A 236 3.76 26.59 17.52
C LYS A 236 2.88 25.67 18.36
N PHE A 237 2.38 24.60 17.76
CA PHE A 237 1.58 23.59 18.47
C PHE A 237 2.35 23.01 19.66
N LEU A 238 3.59 22.56 19.46
CA LEU A 238 4.40 21.92 20.48
C LEU A 238 4.78 22.87 21.63
N SER A 239 5.07 24.13 21.33
CA SER A 239 5.51 25.12 22.33
C SER A 239 4.37 25.85 23.04
N GLU A 240 3.28 26.18 22.33
CA GLU A 240 2.21 27.03 22.86
C GLU A 240 0.98 26.23 23.28
N VAL A 241 0.57 25.25 22.48
CA VAL A 241 -0.71 24.55 22.65
C VAL A 241 -0.56 23.28 23.47
N LYS A 242 0.29 22.35 23.02
CA LYS A 242 0.49 21.02 23.64
C LYS A 242 0.68 21.09 25.15
N PRO A 243 1.52 21.99 25.72
CA PRO A 243 1.78 21.99 27.17
C PRO A 243 0.57 22.39 28.02
N LYS A 244 -0.38 23.12 27.44
CA LYS A 244 -1.54 23.68 28.15
C LYS A 244 -2.84 22.93 27.84
N HIS A 245 -2.92 22.28 26.69
CA HIS A 245 -4.14 21.67 26.21
C HIS A 245 -4.51 20.42 27.01
N PRO A 246 -5.77 20.28 27.50
CA PRO A 246 -6.17 19.16 28.37
C PRO A 246 -5.88 17.77 27.80
N ARG A 247 -6.03 17.58 26.48
CA ARG A 247 -5.77 16.30 25.80
C ARG A 247 -4.32 16.08 25.38
N TYR A 248 -3.58 17.16 25.08
CA TYR A 248 -2.24 17.02 24.49
C TYR A 248 -1.12 17.12 25.50
N LYS A 249 -1.36 17.70 26.68
CA LYS A 249 -0.37 17.78 27.77
C LYS A 249 0.08 16.41 28.29
N SER A 250 -0.70 15.37 28.00
CA SER A 250 -0.39 13.98 28.36
C SER A 250 0.52 13.30 27.35
N LEU A 251 0.68 13.87 26.15
CA LEU A 251 1.54 13.34 25.11
C LEU A 251 3.02 13.55 25.45
N GLY A 252 3.81 12.52 25.17
CA GLY A 252 5.27 12.53 25.21
C GLY A 252 5.89 13.38 24.11
N ASP A 253 7.20 13.34 23.94
CA ASP A 253 7.90 14.12 22.92
C ASP A 253 7.47 13.72 21.51
N PHE A 254 7.48 14.70 20.60
CA PHE A 254 7.07 14.45 19.21
C PHE A 254 8.24 13.89 18.41
N HIS A 255 8.02 12.74 17.77
CA HIS A 255 9.01 12.09 16.93
C HIS A 255 8.52 11.97 15.48
N PHE A 256 9.25 12.59 14.56
CA PHE A 256 8.95 12.54 13.11
C PHE A 256 8.91 11.12 12.55
N LEU A 257 9.65 10.19 13.15
CA LEU A 257 9.71 8.79 12.69
C LEU A 257 8.47 7.98 13.09
N ASN A 258 7.59 8.49 13.96
CA ASN A 258 6.40 7.75 14.39
C ASN A 258 5.44 7.45 13.23
N THR A 259 5.34 8.33 12.25
CA THR A 259 4.54 8.12 11.03
C THR A 259 5.17 7.06 10.13
N THR A 260 6.50 7.01 10.02
CA THR A 260 7.19 5.90 9.34
C THR A 260 6.94 4.57 10.06
N ASN A 261 7.15 4.55 11.38
CA ASN A 261 6.98 3.35 12.19
C ASN A 261 5.55 2.82 12.11
N LEU A 262 4.54 3.70 12.21
CA LEU A 262 3.14 3.33 12.05
C LEU A 262 2.87 2.72 10.66
N THR A 263 3.46 3.29 9.61
CA THR A 263 3.33 2.77 8.24
C THR A 263 3.89 1.35 8.12
N GLU A 264 5.10 1.11 8.63
CA GLU A 264 5.76 -0.19 8.58
C GLU A 264 4.96 -1.25 9.35
N ILE A 265 4.52 -0.91 10.57
CA ILE A 265 3.78 -1.83 11.43
C ILE A 265 2.41 -2.17 10.85
N LEU A 266 1.64 -1.16 10.40
CA LEU A 266 0.34 -1.40 9.78
C LEU A 266 0.46 -2.24 8.51
N ALA A 267 1.53 -2.06 7.74
CA ALA A 267 1.74 -2.86 6.54
C ALA A 267 2.10 -4.32 6.85
N ALA A 268 2.83 -4.59 7.94
CA ALA A 268 3.08 -5.95 8.40
C ALA A 268 1.76 -6.62 8.83
N LEU A 269 0.92 -5.92 9.62
CA LEU A 269 -0.41 -6.43 10.00
C LEU A 269 -1.32 -6.64 8.79
N ASN A 270 -1.32 -5.71 7.85
CA ASN A 270 -2.08 -5.85 6.61
C ASN A 270 -1.53 -6.98 5.73
N THR A 271 -0.23 -7.28 5.78
CA THR A 271 0.36 -8.43 5.09
C THR A 271 -0.22 -9.75 5.59
N HIS A 272 -0.34 -9.94 6.91
CA HIS A 272 -1.01 -11.12 7.47
C HIS A 272 -2.46 -11.24 6.98
N ARG A 273 -3.20 -10.12 6.99
CA ARG A 273 -4.55 -10.07 6.40
C ARG A 273 -4.56 -10.50 4.93
N ILE A 274 -3.65 -9.98 4.10
CA ILE A 274 -3.55 -10.33 2.68
C ILE A 274 -3.26 -11.83 2.51
N GLN A 275 -2.32 -12.39 3.27
CA GLN A 275 -1.97 -13.82 3.21
C GLN A 275 -3.18 -14.70 3.52
N ARG A 276 -3.95 -14.37 4.57
CA ARG A 276 -5.24 -15.04 4.87
C ARG A 276 -6.19 -14.94 3.69
N LEU A 277 -6.31 -13.76 3.06
CA LEU A 277 -7.20 -13.58 1.91
C LEU A 277 -6.76 -14.43 0.72
N MET A 278 -5.46 -14.49 0.44
CA MET A 278 -4.91 -15.34 -0.61
C MET A 278 -5.25 -16.81 -0.35
N GLU A 279 -4.96 -17.33 0.84
CA GLU A 279 -5.17 -18.74 1.21
C GLU A 279 -6.63 -19.20 1.07
N ASN A 280 -7.58 -18.28 1.22
CA ASN A 280 -9.01 -18.54 1.04
C ASN A 280 -9.45 -18.62 -0.43
N THR A 281 -8.55 -18.35 -1.38
CA THR A 281 -8.83 -18.45 -2.81
C THR A 281 -8.39 -19.79 -3.39
N LYS A 282 -9.09 -20.25 -4.43
CA LYS A 282 -8.60 -21.36 -5.27
C LYS A 282 -7.29 -20.98 -5.98
N VAL A 283 -7.16 -19.71 -6.38
CA VAL A 283 -5.97 -19.17 -7.04
C VAL A 283 -4.71 -19.42 -6.23
N PHE A 284 -4.70 -19.11 -4.94
CA PHE A 284 -3.49 -19.37 -4.12
C PHE A 284 -3.12 -20.86 -4.10
N LYS A 285 -4.09 -21.77 -3.99
CA LYS A 285 -3.82 -23.21 -3.98
C LYS A 285 -3.15 -23.67 -5.29
N ASP A 286 -3.62 -23.15 -6.41
CA ASP A 286 -3.13 -23.52 -7.74
C ASP A 286 -1.83 -22.77 -8.12
N TYR A 287 -1.62 -21.56 -7.60
CA TYR A 287 -0.55 -20.63 -7.99
C TYR A 287 0.44 -20.27 -6.87
N LYS A 288 0.47 -21.04 -5.77
CA LYS A 288 1.41 -20.75 -4.67
C LYS A 288 2.87 -20.82 -5.09
N TRP A 289 3.26 -21.71 -6.01
CA TRP A 289 4.66 -21.83 -6.42
C TRP A 289 5.14 -20.66 -7.30
N PRO A 290 4.37 -20.21 -8.31
CA PRO A 290 4.64 -18.93 -8.98
C PRO A 290 4.72 -17.76 -8.00
N LEU A 291 3.81 -17.71 -7.02
CA LEU A 291 3.82 -16.68 -5.98
C LEU A 291 5.08 -16.74 -5.10
N PHE A 292 5.46 -17.92 -4.62
CA PHE A 292 6.67 -18.11 -3.80
C PHE A 292 7.94 -17.75 -4.57
N SER A 293 8.02 -18.14 -5.85
CA SER A 293 9.10 -17.75 -6.75
C SER A 293 9.18 -16.22 -6.88
N ALA A 294 8.04 -15.56 -7.17
CA ALA A 294 7.97 -14.11 -7.30
C ALA A 294 8.40 -13.36 -6.03
N ILE A 295 7.92 -13.80 -4.86
CA ILE A 295 8.24 -13.19 -3.57
C ILE A 295 9.72 -13.37 -3.25
N LYS A 296 10.21 -14.61 -3.20
CA LYS A 296 11.57 -14.96 -2.75
C LYS A 296 12.64 -14.57 -3.75
N CYS A 297 12.42 -14.89 -5.02
CA CYS A 297 13.47 -14.89 -6.05
C CYS A 297 13.45 -13.66 -6.93
N ALA A 298 12.47 -12.78 -6.75
CA ALA A 298 12.17 -11.66 -7.64
C ALA A 298 11.66 -12.12 -9.00
N ASN A 299 12.04 -13.28 -9.49
CA ASN A 299 11.61 -13.75 -10.80
C ASN A 299 10.20 -14.33 -10.73
N ILE A 300 9.34 -13.96 -11.68
CA ILE A 300 8.11 -14.71 -11.95
C ILE A 300 8.37 -15.57 -13.17
N ALA A 301 8.48 -16.88 -12.99
CA ALA A 301 8.37 -17.81 -14.10
C ALA A 301 6.90 -17.87 -14.54
N LEU A 302 6.59 -17.09 -15.58
CA LEU A 302 5.32 -17.15 -16.28
C LEU A 302 5.54 -17.79 -17.66
N PRO A 303 4.53 -18.49 -18.20
CA PRO A 303 4.51 -18.85 -19.61
C PRO A 303 4.80 -17.62 -20.49
N LYS A 304 5.58 -17.82 -21.55
CA LYS A 304 6.07 -16.74 -22.40
C LYS A 304 4.96 -15.83 -22.92
N ASP A 305 3.82 -16.38 -23.30
CA ASP A 305 2.64 -15.66 -23.78
C ASP A 305 1.97 -14.81 -22.69
N VAL A 306 1.90 -15.29 -21.45
CA VAL A 306 1.41 -14.52 -20.29
C VAL A 306 2.40 -13.41 -19.94
N ALA A 307 3.70 -13.72 -19.96
CA ALA A 307 4.76 -12.74 -19.75
C ALA A 307 4.76 -11.66 -20.85
N GLU A 308 4.59 -12.03 -22.12
CA GLU A 308 4.56 -11.11 -23.28
C GLU A 308 3.33 -10.21 -23.26
N ALA A 309 2.12 -10.78 -23.09
CA ALA A 309 0.89 -9.99 -22.98
C ALA A 309 0.94 -8.99 -21.81
N HIS A 310 1.68 -9.32 -20.76
CA HIS A 310 1.92 -8.41 -19.65
C HIS A 310 3.06 -7.43 -19.91
N ILE A 311 4.17 -7.85 -20.53
CA ILE A 311 5.26 -6.95 -20.92
C ILE A 311 4.72 -5.87 -21.83
N GLU A 312 3.81 -6.16 -22.76
CA GLU A 312 3.17 -5.15 -23.60
C GLU A 312 2.33 -4.16 -22.78
N ASN A 313 1.49 -4.66 -21.86
CA ASN A 313 0.65 -3.82 -20.99
C ASN A 313 1.49 -2.96 -20.01
N THR A 314 2.56 -3.54 -19.48
CA THR A 314 3.50 -2.90 -18.56
C THR A 314 4.51 -2.03 -19.32
N GLN A 315 4.80 -2.31 -20.60
CA GLN A 315 5.60 -1.46 -21.48
C GLN A 315 4.85 -0.20 -21.88
N GLU A 316 3.52 -0.21 -21.99
CA GLU A 316 2.77 1.03 -22.18
C GLU A 316 2.79 1.90 -20.92
N ILE A 317 2.60 1.28 -19.74
CA ILE A 317 2.78 1.94 -18.44
C ILE A 317 4.23 2.44 -18.27
N ARG A 318 5.22 1.65 -18.73
CA ARG A 318 6.65 2.01 -18.68
C ARG A 318 7.04 3.07 -19.70
N THR A 319 6.51 3.09 -20.92
CA THR A 319 6.88 4.08 -21.95
C THR A 319 6.46 5.47 -21.48
N ARG A 320 5.28 5.59 -20.87
CA ARG A 320 4.87 6.82 -20.15
C ARG A 320 5.77 7.15 -18.96
N ARG A 321 6.31 6.16 -18.24
CA ARG A 321 7.26 6.37 -17.12
C ARG A 321 8.67 6.75 -17.60
N ILE A 322 9.16 6.15 -18.68
CA ILE A 322 10.50 6.39 -19.23
C ILE A 322 10.59 7.79 -19.83
N GLU A 323 9.54 8.30 -20.48
CA GLU A 323 9.50 9.70 -20.94
C GLU A 323 9.64 10.67 -19.76
N VAL A 324 8.90 10.46 -18.66
CA VAL A 324 9.03 11.26 -17.42
C VAL A 324 10.42 11.11 -16.76
N THR A 325 11.02 9.92 -16.85
CA THR A 325 12.34 9.64 -16.25
C THR A 325 13.51 10.12 -17.12
N LYS A 326 13.34 10.23 -18.43
CA LYS A 326 14.35 10.81 -19.33
C LYS A 326 14.56 12.29 -18.98
N ASP A 327 13.48 13.04 -18.83
CA ASP A 327 13.51 14.45 -18.39
C ASP A 327 14.14 14.61 -17.00
N LEU A 328 13.99 13.62 -16.12
CA LEU A 328 14.59 13.59 -14.78
C LEU A 328 16.10 13.34 -14.76
N PHE A 329 16.66 12.70 -15.81
CA PHE A 329 18.03 12.18 -15.82
C PHE A 329 18.88 12.68 -17.00
N GLU A 330 18.40 13.62 -17.81
CA GLU A 330 19.19 14.29 -18.88
C GLU A 330 20.51 14.93 -18.40
N GLY A 331 20.74 15.04 -17.09
CA GLY A 331 22.03 15.42 -16.50
C GLY A 331 23.08 14.31 -16.32
N ARG A 332 22.76 13.02 -16.57
CA ARG A 332 23.71 11.90 -16.36
C ARG A 332 23.74 10.94 -17.56
N LYS A 333 24.73 11.16 -18.45
CA LYS A 333 24.98 10.34 -19.66
C LYS A 333 25.25 8.85 -19.40
N GLU A 334 25.61 8.46 -18.18
CA GLU A 334 26.07 7.10 -17.87
C GLU A 334 24.95 6.03 -17.79
N PHE A 335 23.67 6.44 -17.79
CA PHE A 335 22.54 5.49 -17.69
C PHE A 335 21.88 5.14 -19.03
N ALA A 336 22.26 5.80 -20.13
CA ALA A 336 21.57 5.69 -21.41
C ALA A 336 21.90 4.42 -22.22
N ASP A 337 23.02 3.74 -21.91
CA ASP A 337 23.56 2.66 -22.76
C ASP A 337 23.28 1.23 -22.23
N LEU A 338 22.48 1.07 -21.17
CA LEU A 338 22.05 -0.25 -20.69
C LEU A 338 20.87 -0.76 -21.52
N GLU A 339 21.14 -1.62 -22.52
CA GLU A 339 20.12 -2.44 -23.20
C GLU A 339 19.32 -3.28 -22.17
N LEU A 340 18.13 -2.81 -21.81
CA LEU A 340 17.18 -3.41 -20.88
C LEU A 340 16.50 -4.67 -21.49
N LYS A 341 17.22 -5.78 -21.59
CA LYS A 341 16.65 -7.11 -21.94
C LYS A 341 16.26 -7.97 -20.74
N TYR A 342 16.68 -7.58 -19.53
CA TYR A 342 16.23 -8.21 -18.29
C TYR A 342 15.30 -7.24 -17.57
N VAL A 343 14.05 -7.65 -17.34
CA VAL A 343 13.23 -7.02 -16.31
C VAL A 343 13.93 -7.36 -15.00
N SER A 344 14.85 -6.52 -14.51
CA SER A 344 15.44 -6.75 -13.20
C SER A 344 14.31 -6.63 -12.20
N ALA A 345 13.94 -7.76 -11.61
CA ALA A 345 12.83 -7.83 -10.70
C ALA A 345 13.10 -7.18 -9.33
N SER A 346 14.22 -6.47 -9.21
CA SER A 346 14.46 -5.47 -8.17
C SER A 346 13.39 -4.38 -8.14
N TYR A 347 12.70 -4.10 -9.25
CA TYR A 347 11.60 -3.12 -9.32
C TYR A 347 10.20 -3.75 -9.38
N MET A 348 10.09 -5.08 -9.33
CA MET A 348 8.77 -5.67 -9.18
C MET A 348 8.31 -5.48 -7.74
N THR A 349 7.39 -4.54 -7.55
CA THR A 349 6.69 -4.43 -6.28
C THR A 349 5.65 -5.52 -6.16
N ASN A 350 5.17 -5.69 -4.93
CA ASN A 350 4.06 -6.59 -4.61
C ASN A 350 2.83 -6.37 -5.51
N ASP A 351 2.66 -5.16 -6.04
CA ASP A 351 1.56 -4.84 -6.96
C ASP A 351 1.63 -5.65 -8.24
N LEU A 352 2.82 -5.73 -8.85
CA LEU A 352 3.00 -6.52 -10.04
C LEU A 352 2.73 -8.00 -9.74
N THR A 353 3.27 -8.53 -8.64
CA THR A 353 3.09 -9.94 -8.27
C THR A 353 1.62 -10.29 -8.02
N PHE A 354 0.90 -9.48 -7.24
CA PHE A 354 -0.48 -9.79 -6.89
C PHE A 354 -1.42 -9.56 -8.05
N SER A 355 -1.29 -8.43 -8.74
CA SER A 355 -2.13 -8.10 -9.88
C SER A 355 -1.88 -9.04 -11.06
N LEU A 356 -0.67 -9.62 -11.19
CA LEU A 356 -0.39 -10.63 -12.21
C LEU A 356 -1.00 -12.00 -11.93
N ILE A 357 -0.96 -12.44 -10.68
CA ILE A 357 -1.38 -13.80 -10.33
C ILE A 357 -2.89 -13.84 -10.07
N PHE A 358 -3.44 -12.86 -9.37
CA PHE A 358 -4.80 -12.94 -8.83
C PHE A 358 -5.87 -12.29 -9.73
N GLU A 359 -5.62 -11.09 -10.26
CA GLU A 359 -6.66 -10.35 -10.99
C GLU A 359 -7.09 -11.01 -12.32
N PRO A 360 -6.18 -11.56 -13.15
CA PRO A 360 -6.55 -12.29 -14.37
C PRO A 360 -7.40 -13.54 -14.11
N LEU A 361 -7.41 -14.02 -12.87
CA LEU A 361 -8.14 -15.20 -12.41
C LEU A 361 -9.39 -14.83 -11.59
N GLY A 362 -9.83 -13.57 -11.68
CA GLY A 362 -11.08 -13.09 -11.08
C GLY A 362 -10.99 -12.75 -9.60
N VAL A 363 -9.80 -12.77 -8.99
CA VAL A 363 -9.61 -12.34 -7.60
C VAL A 363 -9.22 -10.86 -7.59
N SER A 364 -10.13 -10.01 -7.11
CA SER A 364 -9.85 -8.57 -6.98
C SER A 364 -8.85 -8.32 -5.84
N THR A 365 -7.76 -7.62 -6.14
CA THR A 365 -6.76 -7.19 -5.15
C THR A 365 -6.95 -5.74 -4.70
N ALA A 366 -8.00 -5.06 -5.18
CA ALA A 366 -8.25 -3.65 -4.93
C ALA A 366 -8.48 -3.30 -3.45
N ASP A 367 -8.73 -4.29 -2.60
CA ASP A 367 -8.90 -4.14 -1.15
C ASP A 367 -7.74 -4.72 -0.33
N TRP A 368 -6.64 -5.08 -0.98
CA TRP A 368 -5.47 -5.62 -0.30
C TRP A 368 -4.48 -4.52 0.08
N SER A 369 -4.48 -3.39 -0.62
CA SER A 369 -3.62 -2.26 -0.31
C SER A 369 -4.15 -1.41 0.84
N MET A 370 -3.28 -0.68 1.53
CA MET A 370 -3.65 0.35 2.50
C MET A 370 -3.88 1.73 1.86
N ASP A 371 -3.52 1.93 0.60
CA ASP A 371 -3.76 3.15 -0.18
C ASP A 371 -5.27 3.41 -0.34
N PHE A 372 -5.67 4.67 -0.44
CA PHE A 372 -7.03 5.13 -0.69
C PHE A 372 -7.58 4.79 -2.08
N ARG A 373 -7.30 3.60 -2.64
CA ARG A 373 -7.77 3.18 -3.98
C ARG A 373 -7.61 4.25 -5.05
N THR A 374 -6.67 5.16 -4.81
CA THR A 374 -6.39 6.15 -5.79
C THR A 374 -5.68 5.35 -6.86
N GLU A 375 -6.20 5.34 -8.09
CA GLU A 375 -5.58 4.62 -9.21
C GLU A 375 -4.21 5.23 -9.52
N GLY A 376 -3.24 5.04 -8.63
CA GLY A 376 -2.06 5.88 -8.51
C GLY A 376 -2.43 7.33 -8.25
N GLY A 377 -3.18 7.62 -7.17
CA GLY A 377 -3.47 8.99 -6.76
C GLY A 377 -2.23 9.83 -6.85
N ARG A 378 -2.39 11.09 -7.24
CA ARG A 378 -1.31 11.91 -7.76
C ARG A 378 -0.02 11.88 -6.92
N PHE A 379 -0.16 11.63 -5.61
CA PHE A 379 0.94 11.45 -4.67
C PHE A 379 1.26 10.01 -4.30
N ALA A 380 0.31 9.08 -4.32
CA ALA A 380 0.57 7.66 -4.06
C ALA A 380 1.85 7.25 -4.81
N PHE A 381 2.83 6.72 -4.06
CA PHE A 381 3.98 6.10 -4.70
C PHE A 381 3.43 5.09 -5.70
N SER A 382 4.05 5.05 -6.88
CA SER A 382 3.49 4.62 -8.18
C SER A 382 2.82 3.24 -8.28
N GLU A 383 2.74 2.49 -7.18
CA GLU A 383 2.19 1.14 -7.09
C GLU A 383 1.29 0.99 -5.87
N ARG A 384 0.15 0.31 -6.09
CA ARG A 384 -0.88 0.04 -5.08
C ARG A 384 -0.30 -0.63 -3.83
N PHE A 385 0.81 -1.36 -3.94
CA PHE A 385 1.49 -2.02 -2.83
C PHE A 385 2.91 -1.51 -2.61
N GLY A 386 3.16 -0.23 -2.91
CA GLY A 386 4.45 0.44 -2.68
C GLY A 386 4.70 0.84 -1.22
N THR A 387 3.81 0.46 -0.30
CA THR A 387 3.92 0.74 1.14
C THR A 387 4.12 -0.57 1.90
N PRO A 388 5.15 -0.69 2.75
CA PRO A 388 6.15 0.33 3.13
C PRO A 388 7.23 0.55 2.07
N PHE A 389 8.23 1.40 2.36
CA PHE A 389 9.37 1.68 1.46
C PHE A 389 10.05 0.40 0.92
N LEU A 390 10.10 -0.66 1.73
CA LEU A 390 10.58 -1.99 1.35
C LEU A 390 9.44 -3.02 1.28
N ALA A 391 8.34 -2.67 0.62
CA ALA A 391 7.11 -3.47 0.63
C ALA A 391 7.33 -4.94 0.29
N ARG A 392 8.17 -5.22 -0.72
CA ARG A 392 8.47 -6.60 -1.11
C ARG A 392 9.22 -7.35 -0.02
N GLN A 393 10.24 -6.75 0.58
CA GLN A 393 11.02 -7.35 1.66
C GLN A 393 10.17 -7.56 2.91
N SER A 394 9.33 -6.59 3.27
CA SER A 394 8.37 -6.73 4.38
C SER A 394 7.37 -7.85 4.11
N PHE A 395 6.84 -7.94 2.89
CA PHE A 395 5.94 -9.03 2.52
C PHE A 395 6.64 -10.39 2.54
N TYR A 396 7.85 -10.50 1.99
CA TYR A 396 8.68 -11.71 2.05
C TYR A 396 8.94 -12.15 3.50
N TYR A 397 9.31 -11.21 4.37
CA TYR A 397 9.63 -11.47 5.77
C TYR A 397 8.44 -12.07 6.53
N GLU A 398 7.21 -11.60 6.29
CA GLU A 398 6.03 -12.22 6.87
C GLU A 398 5.63 -13.51 6.14
N ALA A 399 5.81 -13.58 4.81
CA ALA A 399 5.50 -14.77 4.01
C ALA A 399 6.33 -15.98 4.42
N ARG A 400 7.62 -15.84 4.73
CA ARG A 400 8.45 -16.96 5.21
C ARG A 400 8.04 -17.50 6.57
N LYS A 401 7.36 -16.70 7.40
CA LYS A 401 6.80 -17.18 8.68
C LYS A 401 5.51 -17.96 8.45
N ARG A 402 4.65 -17.47 7.55
CA ARG A 402 3.36 -18.08 7.21
C ARG A 402 3.49 -19.34 6.37
N TRP A 403 4.42 -19.33 5.41
CA TRP A 403 4.67 -20.39 4.43
C TRP A 403 6.12 -20.88 4.52
N PRO A 404 6.50 -21.56 5.63
CA PRO A 404 7.88 -21.99 5.85
C PRO A 404 8.39 -22.96 4.77
N GLU A 405 7.50 -23.64 4.03
CA GLU A 405 7.90 -24.48 2.91
C GLU A 405 8.59 -23.69 1.78
N MET A 406 8.33 -22.39 1.65
CA MET A 406 9.01 -21.53 0.68
C MET A 406 10.52 -21.44 0.97
N GLU A 407 10.92 -21.51 2.24
CA GLU A 407 12.33 -21.44 2.64
C GLU A 407 13.11 -22.69 2.26
N GLY A 408 12.44 -23.84 2.15
CA GLY A 408 13.05 -25.13 1.85
C GLY A 408 13.54 -25.33 0.40
N TYR A 409 13.31 -24.36 -0.48
CA TYR A 409 13.66 -24.46 -1.90
C TYR A 409 14.64 -23.35 -2.33
N THR A 410 15.57 -23.68 -3.23
CA THR A 410 16.36 -22.66 -3.95
C THR A 410 15.49 -21.92 -4.96
N CYS A 411 16.01 -20.83 -5.53
CA CYS A 411 15.28 -20.09 -6.55
C CYS A 411 15.03 -20.92 -7.81
N ASP A 412 16.02 -21.66 -8.29
CA ASP A 412 15.86 -22.57 -9.43
C ASP A 412 14.78 -23.64 -9.15
N GLN A 413 14.71 -24.16 -7.93
CA GLN A 413 13.69 -25.15 -7.55
C GLN A 413 12.29 -24.55 -7.49
N LEU A 414 12.13 -23.33 -6.95
CA LEU A 414 10.85 -22.63 -6.95
C LEU A 414 10.41 -22.26 -8.37
N GLU A 415 11.35 -21.85 -9.21
CA GLU A 415 11.11 -21.55 -10.62
C GLU A 415 10.65 -22.80 -11.38
N GLN A 416 11.35 -23.93 -11.20
CA GLN A 416 10.95 -25.20 -11.79
C GLN A 416 9.53 -25.61 -11.34
N LYS A 417 9.22 -25.50 -10.04
CA LYS A 417 7.87 -25.78 -9.53
C LYS A 417 6.81 -24.82 -10.09
N ALA A 418 7.16 -23.55 -10.26
CA ALA A 418 6.28 -22.58 -10.90
C ALA A 418 6.00 -22.97 -12.36
N LEU A 419 7.00 -23.40 -13.12
CA LEU A 419 6.84 -23.88 -14.50
C LEU A 419 5.99 -25.16 -14.58
N GLU A 420 6.24 -26.13 -13.69
CA GLU A 420 5.47 -27.38 -13.63
C GLU A 420 3.98 -27.14 -13.35
N THR A 421 3.67 -26.19 -12.46
CA THR A 421 2.28 -25.83 -12.15
C THR A 421 1.63 -24.94 -13.19
N THR A 422 2.38 -24.02 -13.82
CA THR A 422 1.85 -23.13 -14.88
C THR A 422 1.63 -23.84 -16.22
N TYR A 423 2.38 -24.90 -16.53
CA TYR A 423 2.17 -25.68 -17.74
C TYR A 423 0.77 -26.32 -17.82
N ASP A 424 0.22 -26.76 -16.69
CA ASP A 424 -1.15 -27.28 -16.61
C ASP A 424 -2.21 -26.18 -16.86
N LEU A 425 -1.85 -24.92 -16.63
CA LEU A 425 -2.75 -23.78 -16.68
C LEU A 425 -2.98 -23.26 -18.10
N ASN A 426 -2.04 -23.44 -19.02
CA ASN A 426 -2.31 -23.24 -20.46
C ASN A 426 -3.39 -24.19 -20.97
N GLN A 427 -3.60 -25.34 -20.31
CA GLN A 427 -4.76 -26.19 -20.58
C GLN A 427 -6.03 -25.69 -19.89
N ILE A 428 -5.93 -25.05 -18.73
CA ILE A 428 -7.08 -24.49 -17.98
C ILE A 428 -7.58 -23.17 -18.60
N GLN A 429 -6.71 -22.26 -19.08
CA GLN A 429 -7.11 -21.07 -19.84
C GLN A 429 -7.86 -21.45 -21.12
N ARG A 430 -7.46 -22.54 -21.79
CA ARG A 430 -8.20 -23.12 -22.93
C ARG A 430 -9.54 -23.75 -22.53
N LYS A 431 -9.78 -23.97 -21.23
CA LYS A 431 -11.00 -24.56 -20.65
C LYS A 431 -11.83 -23.58 -19.83
N LEU A 432 -11.46 -22.29 -19.75
CA LEU A 432 -12.28 -21.30 -19.05
C LEU A 432 -13.68 -21.34 -19.63
N THR A 433 -14.65 -21.54 -18.76
CA THR A 433 -16.06 -21.53 -19.13
C THR A 433 -16.47 -20.13 -19.58
N GLY A 434 -17.54 -20.01 -20.36
CA GLY A 434 -18.04 -18.70 -20.79
C GLY A 434 -18.34 -17.75 -19.63
N GLU A 435 -18.67 -18.28 -18.45
CA GLU A 435 -18.91 -17.53 -17.22
C GLU A 435 -17.62 -16.98 -16.59
N GLU A 436 -16.56 -17.78 -16.49
CA GLU A 436 -15.28 -17.33 -15.96
C GLU A 436 -14.62 -16.28 -16.88
N LEU A 437 -14.72 -16.51 -18.20
CA LEU A 437 -14.23 -15.55 -19.19
C LEU A 437 -15.01 -14.24 -19.13
N ARG A 438 -16.33 -14.30 -18.95
CA ARG A 438 -17.18 -13.12 -18.71
C ARG A 438 -16.72 -12.36 -17.46
N ASN A 439 -16.55 -13.04 -16.33
CA ASN A 439 -16.16 -12.39 -15.07
C ASN A 439 -14.78 -11.70 -15.19
N LYS A 440 -13.83 -12.34 -15.88
CA LYS A 440 -12.52 -11.76 -16.18
C LYS A 440 -12.60 -10.48 -17.01
N VAL A 441 -13.50 -10.42 -18.00
CA VAL A 441 -13.63 -9.22 -18.84
C VAL A 441 -14.38 -8.11 -18.12
N LEU A 442 -15.40 -8.46 -17.33
CA LEU A 442 -16.13 -7.49 -16.53
C LEU A 442 -15.25 -6.82 -15.47
N SER A 443 -14.35 -7.56 -14.81
CA SER A 443 -13.44 -6.96 -13.82
C SER A 443 -12.54 -5.88 -14.43
N ARG A 444 -12.08 -6.07 -15.68
CA ARG A 444 -11.30 -5.06 -16.43
C ARG A 444 -12.13 -3.83 -16.79
N CYS A 445 -13.41 -4.01 -17.11
CA CYS A 445 -14.32 -2.90 -17.38
C CYS A 445 -14.63 -2.09 -16.10
N LEU A 446 -14.85 -2.79 -14.99
CA LEU A 446 -15.18 -2.18 -13.70
C LEU A 446 -14.06 -1.31 -13.13
N GLY A 447 -12.80 -1.51 -13.53
CA GLY A 447 -11.70 -0.61 -13.18
C GLY A 447 -12.02 0.84 -13.56
N CYS A 448 -12.27 1.11 -14.84
CA CYS A 448 -12.52 2.47 -15.33
C CYS A 448 -13.96 2.96 -15.15
N HIS A 449 -14.92 2.06 -14.95
CA HIS A 449 -16.36 2.36 -14.98
C HIS A 449 -17.07 2.24 -13.62
N SER A 450 -16.35 1.99 -12.52
CA SER A 450 -16.96 1.88 -11.19
C SER A 450 -17.27 3.23 -10.55
N SER A 451 -18.37 3.27 -9.78
CA SER A 451 -18.99 4.45 -9.18
C SER A 451 -18.29 4.99 -7.93
N SER A 452 -16.96 4.99 -7.88
CA SER A 452 -16.32 5.67 -6.76
C SER A 452 -16.39 7.18 -7.01
N GLU A 453 -16.96 7.95 -6.08
CA GLU A 453 -17.01 9.42 -6.08
C GLU A 453 -15.62 10.10 -6.08
N THR A 454 -14.57 9.35 -6.44
CA THR A 454 -13.23 9.89 -6.60
C THR A 454 -13.14 10.59 -7.96
N SER A 455 -12.50 11.77 -7.97
CA SER A 455 -12.41 12.71 -9.10
C SER A 455 -11.62 12.22 -10.31
N TRP A 456 -11.52 10.91 -10.53
CA TRP A 456 -10.58 10.28 -11.46
C TRP A 456 -11.19 9.20 -12.34
N SER A 457 -12.52 9.05 -12.39
CA SER A 457 -13.14 8.12 -13.36
C SER A 457 -12.78 8.56 -14.80
N LEU A 458 -11.82 7.86 -15.41
CA LEU A 458 -11.39 8.11 -16.79
C LEU A 458 -12.52 7.83 -17.79
N ALA A 459 -13.53 7.09 -17.37
CA ALA A 459 -14.73 6.81 -18.12
C ALA A 459 -15.99 7.08 -17.27
N PRO A 460 -17.15 7.29 -17.91
CA PRO A 460 -18.39 7.42 -17.17
C PRO A 460 -18.72 6.15 -16.39
N GLN A 461 -19.45 6.27 -15.29
CA GLN A 461 -19.95 5.13 -14.54
C GLN A 461 -20.83 4.24 -15.43
N ILE A 462 -20.54 2.92 -15.44
CA ILE A 462 -21.33 1.92 -16.15
C ILE A 462 -21.39 0.63 -15.32
N THR A 463 -22.61 0.24 -14.96
CA THR A 463 -22.91 -1.01 -14.28
C THR A 463 -23.03 -2.14 -15.29
N PHE A 464 -22.17 -3.15 -15.22
CA PHE A 464 -22.14 -4.22 -16.23
C PHE A 464 -22.84 -5.51 -15.78
N ASP A 465 -23.25 -5.64 -14.53
CA ASP A 465 -23.76 -6.87 -13.93
C ASP A 465 -25.26 -6.84 -13.62
N GLN A 466 -25.90 -5.65 -13.66
CA GLN A 466 -27.32 -5.46 -13.34
C GLN A 466 -28.03 -4.69 -14.45
N LYS A 467 -29.03 -5.31 -15.07
CA LYS A 467 -29.78 -4.73 -16.21
C LYS A 467 -30.41 -3.39 -15.90
N ASP A 468 -31.13 -3.29 -14.78
CA ASP A 468 -31.86 -2.07 -14.43
C ASP A 468 -30.92 -0.90 -14.14
N LEU A 469 -29.79 -1.17 -13.49
CA LEU A 469 -28.74 -0.18 -13.24
C LEU A 469 -28.02 0.22 -14.53
N LEU A 470 -27.70 -0.75 -15.41
CA LEU A 470 -27.13 -0.44 -16.72
C LEU A 470 -28.07 0.47 -17.52
N LEU A 471 -29.37 0.15 -17.59
CA LEU A 471 -30.35 0.97 -18.31
C LEU A 471 -30.47 2.38 -17.73
N LYS A 472 -30.34 2.52 -16.39
CA LYS A 472 -30.26 3.82 -15.73
C LYS A 472 -29.01 4.59 -16.14
N ASP A 473 -27.84 3.96 -16.05
CA ASP A 473 -26.56 4.58 -16.44
C ASP A 473 -26.59 5.02 -17.91
N LEU A 474 -27.13 4.19 -18.82
CA LEU A 474 -27.27 4.54 -20.23
C LEU A 474 -28.19 5.75 -20.44
N LYS A 475 -29.29 5.85 -19.69
CA LYS A 475 -30.19 7.00 -19.74
C LYS A 475 -29.49 8.27 -19.28
N ASP A 476 -28.73 8.21 -18.20
CA ASP A 476 -27.95 9.35 -17.67
C ASP A 476 -26.87 9.80 -18.67
N LEU A 477 -26.29 8.85 -19.40
CA LEU A 477 -25.33 9.10 -20.49
C LEU A 477 -25.96 9.47 -21.84
N LYS A 478 -27.30 9.56 -21.92
CA LYS A 478 -28.05 9.82 -23.16
C LYS A 478 -27.74 8.81 -24.26
N LEU A 479 -27.55 7.54 -23.90
CA LEU A 479 -27.31 6.42 -24.80
C LEU A 479 -28.53 5.48 -24.84
N THR A 480 -28.82 4.95 -26.01
CA THR A 480 -29.74 3.79 -26.15
C THR A 480 -28.96 2.49 -25.96
N PRO A 481 -29.61 1.38 -25.56
CA PRO A 481 -28.97 0.06 -25.52
C PRO A 481 -28.22 -0.30 -26.82
N LYS A 482 -28.85 -0.06 -27.96
CA LYS A 482 -28.27 -0.34 -29.29
C LYS A 482 -27.06 0.54 -29.60
N SER A 483 -27.10 1.84 -29.26
CA SER A 483 -25.96 2.75 -29.49
C SER A 483 -24.80 2.45 -28.53
N PHE A 484 -25.10 2.14 -27.27
CA PHE A 484 -24.10 1.71 -26.30
C PHE A 484 -23.41 0.42 -26.75
N TYR A 485 -24.18 -0.60 -27.12
CA TYR A 485 -23.65 -1.86 -27.63
C TYR A 485 -22.74 -1.65 -28.84
N LYS A 486 -23.16 -0.85 -29.83
CA LYS A 486 -22.32 -0.49 -30.98
C LYS A 486 -21.01 0.20 -30.56
N LYS A 487 -21.05 1.05 -29.55
CA LYS A 487 -19.86 1.73 -29.02
C LYS A 487 -18.91 0.75 -28.36
N VAL A 488 -19.41 -0.20 -27.56
CA VAL A 488 -18.59 -1.28 -26.98
C VAL A 488 -17.99 -2.17 -28.08
N VAL A 489 -18.77 -2.57 -29.08
CA VAL A 489 -18.29 -3.33 -30.25
C VAL A 489 -17.16 -2.58 -30.96
N HIS A 490 -17.31 -1.28 -31.17
CA HIS A 490 -16.29 -0.45 -31.82
C HIS A 490 -15.04 -0.34 -30.96
N ASN A 491 -15.18 0.09 -29.70
CA ASN A 491 -14.08 0.39 -28.80
C ASN A 491 -13.28 -0.84 -28.38
N THR A 492 -13.87 -2.04 -28.40
CA THR A 492 -13.18 -3.29 -28.05
C THR A 492 -12.61 -4.02 -29.27
N GLY A 493 -12.84 -3.52 -30.49
CA GLY A 493 -12.38 -4.16 -31.72
C GLY A 493 -10.95 -3.78 -32.10
N ALA A 494 -10.27 -4.64 -32.85
CA ALA A 494 -8.89 -4.42 -33.31
C ALA A 494 -8.70 -3.18 -34.21
N HIS A 495 -9.79 -2.60 -34.71
CA HIS A 495 -9.78 -1.37 -35.50
C HIS A 495 -9.89 -0.10 -34.65
N ALA A 496 -10.11 -0.22 -33.33
CA ALA A 496 -10.21 0.94 -32.47
C ALA A 496 -8.87 1.68 -32.40
N THR A 497 -8.92 3.01 -32.45
CA THR A 497 -7.70 3.81 -32.27
C THR A 497 -7.24 3.71 -30.80
N VAL A 498 -5.98 4.03 -30.51
CA VAL A 498 -5.47 4.07 -29.12
C VAL A 498 -6.35 4.94 -28.21
N LYS A 499 -6.95 6.01 -28.75
CA LYS A 499 -7.84 6.91 -28.02
C LYS A 499 -9.22 6.30 -27.74
N ASP A 500 -9.70 5.44 -28.63
CA ASP A 500 -11.04 4.84 -28.55
C ASP A 500 -11.02 3.42 -27.97
N GLN A 501 -9.84 2.79 -27.89
CA GLN A 501 -9.65 1.43 -27.42
C GLN A 501 -10.10 1.28 -25.96
N MET A 502 -10.92 0.27 -25.72
CA MET A 502 -11.36 -0.15 -24.40
C MET A 502 -11.05 -1.65 -24.19
N PRO A 503 -10.40 -2.03 -23.07
CA PRO A 503 -9.74 -1.12 -22.12
C PRO A 503 -8.56 -0.37 -22.76
N PRO A 504 -8.23 0.85 -22.29
CA PRO A 504 -7.14 1.64 -22.85
C PRO A 504 -5.82 0.87 -22.73
N GLY A 505 -5.06 0.84 -23.81
CA GLY A 505 -3.75 0.19 -23.87
C GLY A 505 -3.73 -1.33 -23.98
N GLN A 506 -4.89 -2.00 -23.96
CA GLN A 506 -4.94 -3.45 -24.10
C GLN A 506 -6.19 -3.92 -24.84
N SER A 507 -6.00 -4.51 -26.02
CA SER A 507 -7.11 -5.14 -26.75
C SER A 507 -7.64 -6.36 -25.97
N LEU A 508 -8.95 -6.58 -26.01
CA LEU A 508 -9.52 -7.85 -25.59
C LEU A 508 -9.14 -8.92 -26.63
N SER A 509 -8.83 -10.13 -26.17
CA SER A 509 -8.76 -11.28 -27.09
C SER A 509 -10.13 -11.52 -27.75
N ASN A 510 -10.17 -12.22 -28.89
CA ASN A 510 -11.42 -12.49 -29.60
C ASN A 510 -12.46 -13.18 -28.70
N SER A 511 -12.04 -14.16 -27.90
CA SER A 511 -12.92 -14.88 -26.98
C SER A 511 -13.40 -13.99 -25.82
N GLU A 512 -12.54 -13.15 -25.25
CA GLU A 512 -12.92 -12.16 -24.23
C GLU A 512 -13.93 -11.15 -24.77
N ARG A 513 -13.69 -10.65 -25.98
CA ARG A 513 -14.59 -9.73 -26.66
C ARG A 513 -15.93 -10.39 -26.93
N GLU A 514 -15.95 -11.63 -27.43
CA GLU A 514 -17.17 -12.40 -27.64
C GLU A 514 -17.93 -12.64 -26.33
N ALA A 515 -17.24 -12.96 -25.23
CA ALA A 515 -17.86 -13.13 -23.92
C ALA A 515 -18.51 -11.83 -23.41
N LEU A 516 -17.80 -10.70 -23.51
CA LEU A 516 -18.35 -9.38 -23.15
C LEU A 516 -19.56 -9.01 -24.00
N LEU A 517 -19.44 -9.17 -25.31
CA LEU A 517 -20.50 -8.83 -26.25
C LEU A 517 -21.71 -9.76 -26.09
N GLY A 518 -21.50 -11.04 -25.83
CA GLY A 518 -22.57 -12.00 -25.54
C GLY A 518 -23.30 -11.63 -24.26
N HIS A 519 -22.56 -11.31 -23.19
CA HIS A 519 -23.13 -10.84 -21.93
C HIS A 519 -23.95 -9.55 -22.10
N LEU A 520 -23.41 -8.55 -22.80
CA LEU A 520 -24.13 -7.30 -23.04
C LEU A 520 -25.38 -7.49 -23.91
N LYS A 521 -25.35 -8.39 -24.90
CA LYS A 521 -26.56 -8.73 -25.67
C LYS A 521 -27.64 -9.31 -24.77
N GLN A 522 -27.28 -10.28 -23.93
CA GLN A 522 -28.20 -10.89 -22.98
C GLN A 522 -28.77 -9.86 -22.00
N LEU A 523 -27.92 -8.98 -21.46
CA LEU A 523 -28.33 -8.00 -20.47
C LEU A 523 -29.24 -6.91 -21.06
N LEU A 524 -29.07 -6.57 -22.33
CA LEU A 524 -29.79 -5.50 -23.03
C LEU A 524 -30.94 -5.99 -23.94
N ASP A 525 -31.20 -7.30 -23.96
CA ASP A 525 -32.14 -7.97 -24.88
C ASP A 525 -31.89 -7.63 -26.37
N LEU A 526 -30.63 -7.74 -26.84
CA LEU A 526 -30.20 -7.36 -28.20
C LEU A 526 -29.88 -8.53 -29.14
#